data_AF-A0A1Q3UYX6-F1
#
_entry.id   AF-A0A1Q3UYX6-F1
#
_cell.length_a   1.000
_cell.length_b   1.000
_cell.length_c   1.000
_cell.angle_alpha   90.00
_cell.angle_beta   90.00
_cell.angle_gamma   90.00
#
_symmetry.space_group_name_H-M   'P 1'
#
loop_
_entity.id
_entity.type
_entity.pdbx_description
1 polymer ?
#
loop_
_entity_poly.entity_id
_entity_poly.type
_entity_poly.pdbx_seq_one_letter_code
_entity_poly.pdbx_strand_id
1 'polypeptide(L)'
;MALSVDDFTPHVLLTDVNLGPGLNGIHLAERARQKWSPLGIVIMSGRPLPRGTPLAWRERFLRKPFELATLLSCMQEVLVPGTTLPDPRDPARAETHCRSPARCGAGHER
;
A
#
# COMPACT_ATOMS: atom_id res chain seq x y z
N MET A 1 -20.87 -6.20 -6.18
CA MET A 1 -19.44 -6.51 -6.34
C MET A 1 -18.67 -5.56 -5.42
N ALA A 2 -18.65 -5.87 -4.13
CA ALA A 2 -17.89 -5.10 -3.14
C ALA A 2 -16.48 -5.69 -3.14
N LEU A 3 -15.47 -4.89 -3.42
CA LEU A 3 -14.09 -5.26 -3.14
C LEU A 3 -14.01 -5.43 -1.61
N SER A 4 -13.99 -6.68 -1.11
CA SER A 4 -13.66 -6.91 0.31
C SER A 4 -12.25 -6.39 0.49
N VAL A 5 -12.08 -5.41 1.38
CA VAL A 5 -10.78 -4.77 1.67
C VAL A 5 -9.77 -5.77 2.29
N ASP A 6 -10.22 -6.99 2.57
CA ASP A 6 -9.47 -8.05 3.23
C ASP A 6 -8.36 -8.69 2.37
N ASP A 7 -8.39 -8.60 1.04
CA ASP A 7 -7.32 -9.14 0.16
C ASP A 7 -6.44 -8.05 -0.50
N PHE A 8 -6.54 -6.80 -0.02
CA PHE A 8 -5.77 -5.69 -0.59
C PHE A 8 -4.46 -5.45 0.18
N THR A 9 -3.33 -5.64 -0.50
CA THR A 9 -2.00 -5.26 -0.01
C THR A 9 -1.34 -4.27 -0.97
N PRO A 10 -1.28 -2.97 -0.65
CA PRO A 10 -0.64 -1.97 -1.49
C PRO A 10 0.89 -2.07 -1.42
N HIS A 11 1.56 -1.81 -2.54
CA HIS A 11 3.02 -1.65 -2.59
C HIS A 11 3.47 -0.23 -2.31
N VAL A 12 2.64 0.75 -2.68
CA VAL A 12 2.88 2.17 -2.45
C VAL A 12 1.59 2.86 -2.00
N LEU A 13 1.71 3.70 -0.98
CA LEU A 13 0.68 4.64 -0.58
C LEU A 13 1.08 6.05 -1.00
N LEU A 14 0.24 6.68 -1.82
CA LEU A 14 0.30 8.11 -2.11
C LEU A 14 -0.78 8.79 -1.28
N THR A 15 -0.43 9.76 -0.44
CA THR A 15 -1.41 10.48 0.40
C THR A 15 -1.13 11.98 0.44
N ASP A 16 -2.18 12.80 0.42
CA ASP A 16 -2.05 14.21 0.83
C ASP A 16 -1.94 14.30 2.36
N VAL A 17 -1.22 15.29 2.89
CA VAL A 17 -1.23 15.63 4.32
C VAL A 17 -2.63 16.09 4.75
N ASN A 18 -3.25 16.96 3.96
CA ASN A 18 -4.57 17.50 4.27
C ASN A 18 -5.66 16.69 3.55
N LEU A 19 -6.23 15.72 4.26
CA LEU A 19 -7.35 14.90 3.78
C LEU A 19 -8.72 15.50 4.15
N GLY A 20 -8.75 16.67 4.80
CA GLY A 20 -9.96 17.26 5.36
C GLY A 20 -10.23 16.80 6.80
N PRO A 21 -11.49 16.93 7.29
CA PRO A 21 -11.85 16.55 8.65
C PRO A 21 -11.59 15.06 8.93
N GLY A 22 -10.95 14.76 10.05
CA GLY A 22 -10.69 13.40 10.52
C GLY A 22 -9.21 13.02 10.47
N LEU A 23 -8.91 11.88 9.82
CA LEU A 23 -7.56 11.32 9.76
C LEU A 23 -6.68 12.14 8.80
N ASN A 24 -5.59 12.73 9.31
CA ASN A 24 -4.60 13.39 8.45
C ASN A 24 -3.72 12.37 7.71
N GLY A 25 -3.08 12.80 6.62
CA GLY A 25 -2.27 11.90 5.78
C GLY A 25 -1.04 11.32 6.46
N ILE A 26 -0.50 12.01 7.47
CA ILE A 26 0.68 11.56 8.22
C ILE A 26 0.28 10.37 9.12
N HIS A 27 -0.80 10.51 9.88
CA HIS A 27 -1.36 9.45 10.69
C HIS A 27 -1.91 8.29 9.85
N LEU A 28 -2.38 8.56 8.62
CA LEU A 28 -2.74 7.52 7.66
C LEU A 28 -1.50 6.72 7.22
N ALA A 29 -0.41 7.40 6.87
CA ALA A 29 0.85 6.77 6.51
C ALA A 29 1.39 5.87 7.64
N GLU A 30 1.35 6.36 8.89
CA GLU A 30 1.75 5.58 10.06
C GLU A 30 0.92 4.31 10.25
N ARG A 31 -0.41 4.42 10.17
CA ARG A 31 -1.32 3.27 10.27
C ARG A 31 -1.13 2.28 9.13
N ALA A 32 -0.98 2.78 7.91
CA ALA A 32 -0.76 1.96 6.72
C ALA A 32 0.56 1.18 6.81
N ARG A 33 1.63 1.83 7.28
CA ARG A 33 2.94 1.19 7.51
C ARG A 33 2.87 0.07 8.54
N GLN A 34 2.10 0.25 9.61
CA GLN A 34 1.88 -0.79 10.63
C GLN A 34 1.09 -1.98 10.09
N LYS A 35 0.12 -1.71 9.20
CA LYS A 35 -0.75 -2.74 8.62
C LYS A 35 -0.11 -3.53 7.47
N TRP A 36 0.63 -2.86 6.58
CA TRP A 36 1.06 -3.43 5.29
C TRP A 36 2.59 -3.39 5.09
N SER A 37 3.37 -3.86 6.06
CA SER A 37 4.83 -3.90 5.89
C SER A 37 5.28 -5.05 4.96
N PRO A 38 6.14 -4.82 3.95
CA PRO A 38 6.77 -3.55 3.58
C PRO A 38 5.90 -2.66 2.66
N LEU A 39 5.78 -1.36 2.99
CA LEU A 39 5.04 -0.35 2.22
C LEU A 39 5.94 0.85 1.86
N GLY A 40 5.97 1.23 0.58
CA GLY A 40 6.52 2.51 0.15
C GLY A 40 5.51 3.64 0.37
N ILE A 41 5.95 4.81 0.86
CA ILE A 41 5.03 5.91 1.20
C ILE A 41 5.50 7.21 0.57
N VAL A 42 4.59 7.87 -0.15
CA VAL A 42 4.80 9.21 -0.70
C VAL A 42 3.75 10.16 -0.12
N ILE A 43 4.19 11.09 0.70
CA ILE A 43 3.37 12.13 1.32
C ILE A 43 3.43 13.38 0.44
N MET A 44 2.27 13.93 0.08
CA MET A 44 2.15 15.11 -0.77
C MET A 44 1.53 16.27 0.00
N SER A 45 1.99 17.50 -0.21
CA SER A 45 1.34 18.67 0.41
C SER A 45 1.61 19.95 -0.36
N GLY A 46 0.63 20.85 -0.42
CA GLY A 46 0.82 22.23 -0.88
C GLY A 46 1.47 23.14 0.17
N ARG A 47 1.53 22.69 1.43
CA ARG A 47 2.21 23.40 2.52
C ARG A 47 3.50 22.66 2.90
N PRO A 48 4.57 23.38 3.29
CA PRO A 48 5.76 22.72 3.82
C PRO A 48 5.39 21.89 5.05
N LEU A 49 6.04 20.73 5.21
CA LEU A 49 5.98 20.01 6.47
C LEU A 49 6.54 20.87 7.60
N PRO A 50 6.03 20.71 8.83
CA PRO A 50 6.70 21.22 10.01
C PRO A 50 8.16 20.75 10.03
N ARG A 51 9.08 21.67 10.33
CA ARG A 51 10.51 21.33 10.49
C ARG A 51 10.64 20.23 11.54
N GLY A 52 11.44 19.20 11.23
CA GLY A 52 11.66 18.07 12.13
C GLY A 52 10.64 16.95 12.04
N THR A 53 9.73 16.96 11.05
CA THR A 53 8.88 15.77 10.81
C THR A 53 9.77 14.60 10.39
N PRO A 54 9.84 13.51 11.17
CA PRO A 54 10.68 12.37 10.83
C PRO A 54 10.07 11.64 9.64
N LEU A 55 10.82 11.53 8.54
CA LEU A 55 10.48 10.63 7.43
C LEU A 55 11.24 9.33 7.64
N ALA A 56 10.53 8.20 7.59
CA ALA A 56 11.16 6.88 7.62
C ALA A 56 11.97 6.62 6.34
N TRP A 57 12.82 5.59 6.36
CA TRP A 57 13.70 5.22 5.22
C TRP A 57 12.95 5.08 3.87
N ARG A 58 11.71 4.56 3.90
CA ARG A 58 10.84 4.37 2.72
C ARG A 58 9.74 5.43 2.57
N GLU A 59 9.94 6.59 3.19
CA GLU A 59 9.03 7.73 3.07
C GLU A 59 9.68 8.82 2.22
N ARG A 60 8.87 9.41 1.33
CA ARG A 60 9.23 10.60 0.57
C ARG A 60 8.18 11.66 0.75
N PHE A 61 8.62 12.91 0.74
CA PHE A 61 7.75 14.06 0.72
C PHE A 61 7.83 14.78 -0.62
N LEU A 62 6.67 15.06 -1.21
CA LEU A 62 6.55 15.76 -2.46
C LEU A 62 5.72 17.04 -2.27
N ARG A 63 6.37 18.20 -2.46
CA ARG A 63 5.72 19.50 -2.34
C ARG A 63 4.96 19.82 -3.62
N LYS A 64 3.67 20.17 -3.50
CA LYS A 64 2.84 20.65 -4.61
C LYS A 64 3.17 22.12 -4.94
N PRO A 65 3.10 22.53 -6.23
CA PRO A 65 2.89 21.70 -7.42
C PRO A 65 4.16 20.91 -7.78
N PHE A 66 3.98 19.76 -8.45
CA PHE A 66 5.05 18.90 -8.93
C PHE A 66 4.70 18.33 -10.31
N GLU A 67 5.72 18.00 -11.10
CA GLU A 67 5.56 17.35 -12.39
C GLU A 67 5.33 15.84 -12.22
N LEU A 68 4.65 15.22 -13.19
CA LEU A 68 4.42 13.77 -13.19
C LEU A 68 5.73 12.99 -13.12
N ALA A 69 6.77 13.45 -13.82
CA ALA A 69 8.10 12.83 -13.79
C ALA A 69 8.66 12.79 -12.36
N THR A 70 8.50 13.87 -11.59
CA THR A 70 8.96 13.94 -10.19
C THR A 70 8.21 12.95 -9.32
N LEU A 71 6.89 12.83 -9.50
CA LEU A 71 6.09 11.84 -8.78
C LEU A 71 6.57 10.41 -9.07
N LEU A 72 6.79 10.09 -10.35
CA LEU A 72 7.25 8.76 -10.78
C LEU A 72 8.63 8.43 -10.19
N SER A 73 9.57 9.39 -10.20
CA SER A 73 10.88 9.21 -9.57
C SER A 73 10.75 8.95 -8.07
N CYS A 74 9.94 9.72 -7.34
CA CYS A 74 9.70 9.49 -5.91
C CYS A 74 9.08 8.11 -5.64
N MET A 75 8.16 7.65 -6.50
CA MET A 75 7.57 6.32 -6.38
C MET A 75 8.61 5.22 -6.61
N GLN A 76 9.49 5.37 -7.60
CA GLN A 76 10.56 4.42 -7.89
C GLN A 76 11.55 4.30 -6.72
N GLU A 77 11.85 5.40 -6.02
CA GLU A 77 12.74 5.40 -4.85
C GLU A 77 12.18 4.65 -3.64
N VAL A 78 10.86 4.64 -3.46
CA VAL A 78 10.22 3.97 -2.31
C VAL A 78 9.83 2.52 -2.59
N LEU A 79 9.74 2.14 -3.86
CA LEU A 79 9.48 0.77 -4.30
C LEU A 79 10.69 -0.14 -4.02
N VAL A 80 10.43 -1.36 -3.57
CA VAL A 80 11.48 -2.36 -3.35
C VAL A 80 11.77 -3.09 -4.67
N PRO A 81 13.04 -3.27 -5.08
CA PRO A 81 13.39 -4.12 -6.22
C PRO A 81 12.88 -5.56 -5.97
N GLY A 82 12.14 -6.12 -6.93
CA GLY A 82 11.49 -7.44 -6.79
C GLY A 82 10.00 -7.40 -6.44
N THR A 83 9.44 -6.21 -6.25
CA THR A 83 7.99 -6.03 -6.16
C THR A 83 7.40 -6.02 -7.58
N THR A 84 7.08 -7.19 -8.12
CA THR A 84 6.30 -7.25 -9.36
C THR A 84 4.92 -6.69 -9.03
N LEU A 85 4.56 -5.53 -9.61
CA LEU A 85 3.17 -5.10 -9.61
C LEU A 85 2.40 -6.21 -10.33
N PRO A 86 1.52 -6.99 -9.66
CA PRO A 86 0.73 -7.98 -10.35
C PRO A 86 -0.05 -7.26 -11.45
N ASP A 87 0.00 -7.77 -12.69
CA ASP A 87 -0.81 -7.20 -13.76
C ASP A 87 -2.27 -7.28 -13.27
N PRO A 88 -3.01 -6.16 -13.20
CA PRO A 88 -4.42 -6.17 -12.82
C PRO A 88 -5.28 -7.08 -13.70
N ARG A 89 -4.76 -7.50 -14.85
CA ARG A 89 -5.38 -8.40 -15.83
C ARG A 89 -4.80 -9.82 -15.79
N ASP A 90 -3.96 -10.14 -14.80
CA ASP A 90 -3.38 -11.48 -14.67
C ASP A 90 -4.47 -12.51 -14.27
N PRO A 91 -4.85 -13.43 -15.17
CA PRO A 91 -5.85 -14.44 -14.87
C PRO A 91 -5.37 -15.45 -13.80
N ALA A 92 -4.07 -15.54 -13.51
CA ALA A 92 -3.51 -16.51 -12.56
C ALA A 92 -4.00 -16.30 -11.11
N ARG A 93 -4.45 -15.09 -10.74
CA ARG A 93 -5.06 -14.81 -9.43
C ARG A 93 -6.57 -15.05 -9.36
N ALA A 94 -7.26 -15.22 -10.49
CA ALA A 94 -8.69 -15.56 -10.48
C ALA A 94 -8.93 -17.01 -10.00
N GLU A 95 -7.93 -17.89 -10.12
CA GLU A 95 -8.10 -19.33 -9.89
C GLU A 95 -7.52 -19.84 -8.55
N THR A 96 -6.76 -19.01 -7.82
CA THR A 96 -6.05 -19.48 -6.62
C THR A 96 -6.95 -19.61 -5.38
N HIS A 97 -8.22 -19.19 -5.43
CA HIS A 97 -9.12 -19.20 -4.28
C HIS A 97 -9.83 -20.55 -3.99
N CYS A 98 -9.61 -21.61 -4.79
CA CYS A 98 -10.28 -22.90 -4.56
C CYS A 98 -9.36 -24.12 -4.34
N ARG A 99 -8.14 -23.95 -3.81
CA ARG A 99 -7.34 -25.10 -3.34
C ARG A 99 -7.10 -25.04 -1.83
N SER A 100 -8.10 -25.49 -1.08
CA SER A 100 -7.88 -25.98 0.28
C SER A 100 -7.37 -27.43 0.21
N PRO A 101 -6.20 -27.78 0.78
CA PRO A 101 -5.83 -29.15 1.05
C PRO A 101 -6.18 -29.48 2.50
N ALA A 102 -7.48 -29.53 2.84
CA ALA A 102 -7.91 -30.06 4.12
C ALA A 102 -8.30 -31.54 3.97
N ARG A 103 -7.29 -32.40 4.17
CA ARG A 103 -7.53 -33.77 4.63
C ARG A 103 -8.29 -33.71 5.97
N CYS A 104 -9.46 -34.33 6.01
CA CYS A 104 -10.07 -34.96 7.19
C CYS A 104 -10.72 -36.21 6.58
N GLY A 105 -10.09 -37.37 6.55
CA GLY A 105 -9.88 -38.23 7.72
C GLY A 105 -10.88 -39.38 7.60
N ALA A 106 -10.40 -40.56 7.19
CA ALA A 106 -11.17 -41.80 7.20
C ALA A 106 -11.62 -42.15 8.62
N GLY A 107 -12.82 -42.72 8.78
CA GLY A 107 -13.31 -43.18 10.08
C GLY A 107 -14.73 -43.73 10.02
N HIS A 108 -14.82 -45.05 9.91
CA HIS A 108 -15.96 -45.94 10.12
C HIS A 108 -16.74 -45.62 11.41
N GLU A 109 -18.08 -45.74 11.40
CA GLU A 109 -18.86 -46.63 12.30
C GLU A 109 -20.38 -46.35 12.28
N ARG A 110 -21.10 -47.42 11.91
CA ARG A 110 -22.49 -47.83 12.21
C ARG A 110 -23.67 -46.99 11.72
#